data_AF-A0A182PM28-F1
#
_entry.id   AF-A0A182PM28-F1
#
_cell.length_a   1.000
_cell.length_b   1.000
_cell.length_c   1.000
_cell.angle_alpha   90.00
_cell.angle_beta   90.00
_cell.angle_gamma   90.00
#
_symmetry.space_group_name_H-M   'P 1'
#
loop_
_entity.id
_entity.type
_entity.pdbx_description
1 polymer ?
#
loop_
_entity_poly.entity_id
_entity_poly.type
_entity_poly.pdbx_seq_one_letter_code
_entity_poly.pdbx_strand_id
1 'polypeptide(L)'
;MGWGCGYRTLQSICSWIIQNGPPKTASSTEVPNIPTIQQTLVEIKDKPERFFGSREWIGTLEAIYVIDTLYDVSCKVLHIARSDSIAKHADTLRDYFEQYGGLIMMGGDMDAASKGIAGIHVSVDQDVYLLVVDPHFVGRIKTKEELYTKEYVKWQKVEDFVDSSFYNLCLPMVKSRELAA
;
A
#
# COMPACT_ATOMS: atom_id res chain seq x y z
N MET A 1 -8.85 -15.80 -2.38
CA MET A 1 -8.06 -15.71 -3.63
C MET A 1 -8.88 -14.92 -4.63
N GLY A 2 -8.30 -13.92 -5.29
CA GLY A 2 -8.95 -13.17 -6.38
C GLY A 2 -9.61 -11.83 -6.03
N TRP A 3 -9.72 -11.44 -4.75
CA TRP A 3 -10.36 -10.16 -4.34
C TRP A 3 -9.72 -9.49 -3.12
N GLY A 4 -8.86 -10.22 -2.41
CA GLY A 4 -8.33 -9.83 -1.11
C GLY A 4 -7.05 -9.00 -1.14
N CYS A 5 -6.45 -8.77 -2.31
CA CYS A 5 -5.13 -8.15 -2.42
C CYS A 5 -5.11 -6.76 -1.76
N GLY A 6 -6.10 -5.90 -2.07
CA GLY A 6 -6.19 -4.56 -1.50
C GLY A 6 -6.25 -4.57 0.03
N TYR A 7 -7.04 -5.50 0.60
CA TYR A 7 -7.11 -5.70 2.05
C TYR A 7 -5.77 -6.11 2.65
N ARG A 8 -5.01 -7.01 1.99
CA ARG A 8 -3.70 -7.45 2.50
C ARG A 8 -2.65 -6.36 2.42
N THR A 9 -2.62 -5.60 1.33
CA THR A 9 -1.75 -4.42 1.21
C THR A 9 -2.07 -3.40 2.30
N LEU A 10 -3.36 -3.10 2.52
CA LEU A 10 -3.81 -2.22 3.60
C LEU A 10 -3.38 -2.73 4.98
N GLN A 11 -3.53 -4.02 5.26
CA GLN A 11 -3.10 -4.61 6.53
C GLN A 11 -1.59 -4.46 6.77
N SER A 12 -0.76 -4.62 5.74
CA SER A 12 0.68 -4.34 5.83
C SER A 12 0.97 -2.87 6.16
N ILE A 13 0.21 -1.95 5.57
CA ILE A 13 0.33 -0.51 5.87
C ILE A 13 -0.08 -0.22 7.32
N CYS A 14 -1.21 -0.76 7.77
CA CYS A 14 -1.68 -0.63 9.14
C CYS A 14 -0.63 -1.15 10.14
N SER A 15 -0.01 -2.30 9.86
CA SER A 15 1.09 -2.85 10.67
C SER A 15 2.26 -1.87 10.78
N TRP A 16 2.63 -1.22 9.67
CA TRP A 16 3.69 -0.22 9.67
C TRP A 16 3.31 1.04 10.47
N ILE A 17 2.07 1.52 10.34
CA ILE A 17 1.54 2.66 11.12
C ILE A 17 1.58 2.34 12.63
N ILE A 18 1.14 1.16 13.05
CA ILE A 18 1.13 0.75 14.47
C ILE A 18 2.54 0.71 15.05
N GLN A 19 3.52 0.22 14.28
CA GLN A 19 4.91 0.13 14.73
C GLN A 19 5.58 1.50 14.86
N ASN A 20 5.19 2.48 14.04
CA ASN A 20 5.90 3.75 13.93
C ASN A 20 5.17 4.95 14.56
N GLY A 21 3.84 4.96 14.56
CA GLY A 21 3.03 6.02 15.15
C GLY A 21 2.81 5.87 16.65
N PRO A 22 2.48 6.95 17.37
CA PRO A 22 1.81 6.85 18.65
C PRO A 22 0.37 6.35 18.44
N PRO A 23 -0.19 5.55 19.35
CA PRO A 23 -1.59 5.17 19.27
C PRO A 23 -2.45 6.42 19.45
N LYS A 24 -3.29 6.73 18.45
CA LYS A 24 -4.17 7.90 18.44
C LYS A 24 -5.63 7.56 18.75
N THR A 25 -6.02 6.31 18.55
CA THR A 25 -7.38 5.79 18.72
C THR A 25 -7.34 4.47 19.50
N ALA A 26 -8.47 4.03 20.06
CA ALA A 26 -8.55 2.72 20.71
C ALA A 26 -8.28 1.55 19.73
N SER A 27 -8.54 1.76 18.43
CA SER A 27 -8.27 0.81 17.34
C SER A 27 -6.83 0.84 16.82
N SER A 28 -6.00 1.81 17.23
CA SER A 28 -4.65 2.00 16.70
C SER A 28 -3.60 1.00 17.22
N THR A 29 -4.01 -0.04 17.94
CA THR A 29 -3.10 -1.06 18.50
C THR A 29 -3.15 -2.39 17.75
N GLU A 30 -4.13 -2.60 16.87
CA GLU A 30 -4.30 -3.87 16.15
C GLU A 30 -4.47 -3.66 14.65
N VAL A 31 -4.03 -4.63 13.86
CA VAL A 31 -4.24 -4.65 12.41
C VAL A 31 -5.68 -5.14 12.15
N PRO A 32 -6.54 -4.39 11.44
CA PRO A 32 -7.93 -4.74 11.26
C PRO A 32 -8.06 -5.99 10.40
N ASN A 33 -8.99 -6.86 10.79
CA ASN A 33 -9.39 -7.98 9.94
C ASN A 33 -10.29 -7.48 8.78
N ILE A 34 -10.55 -8.33 7.79
CA ILE A 34 -11.37 -7.95 6.62
C ILE A 34 -12.78 -7.49 7.03
N PRO A 35 -13.52 -8.19 7.92
CA PRO A 35 -14.80 -7.69 8.43
C PRO A 35 -14.72 -6.28 9.03
N THR A 36 -13.70 -5.98 9.83
CA THR A 36 -13.49 -4.62 10.38
C THR A 36 -13.32 -3.60 9.26
N ILE A 37 -12.47 -3.88 8.27
CA ILE A 37 -12.26 -3.00 7.11
C ILE A 37 -13.57 -2.73 6.37
N GLN A 38 -14.35 -3.78 6.09
CA GLN A 38 -15.64 -3.66 5.39
C GLN A 38 -16.66 -2.88 6.21
N GLN A 39 -16.75 -3.16 7.51
CA GLN A 39 -17.64 -2.48 8.43
C GLN A 39 -17.32 -0.98 8.50
N THR A 40 -16.04 -0.61 8.61
CA THR A 40 -15.59 0.79 8.58
C THR A 40 -16.08 1.51 7.33
N LEU A 41 -15.92 0.91 6.14
CA LEU A 41 -16.36 1.51 4.88
C LEU A 41 -17.90 1.67 4.80
N VAL A 42 -18.66 0.76 5.40
CA VAL A 42 -20.12 0.87 5.52
C VAL A 42 -20.52 1.98 6.50
N GLU A 43 -19.86 2.07 7.66
CA GLU A 43 -20.17 3.05 8.71
C GLU A 43 -19.95 4.50 8.25
N ILE A 44 -18.87 4.74 7.50
CA ILE A 44 -18.59 6.06 6.91
C ILE A 44 -19.41 6.35 5.65
N LYS A 45 -20.30 5.43 5.24
CA LYS A 45 -21.17 5.53 4.07
C LYS A 45 -20.44 5.60 2.71
N ASP A 46 -19.19 5.12 2.65
CA ASP A 46 -18.48 4.93 1.38
C ASP A 46 -19.07 3.74 0.60
N LYS A 47 -19.44 2.67 1.32
CA LYS A 47 -20.04 1.46 0.74
C LYS A 47 -21.45 1.20 1.29
N PRO A 48 -22.33 0.55 0.50
CA PRO A 48 -23.65 0.13 0.98
C PRO A 48 -23.54 -1.04 1.96
N GLU A 49 -24.55 -1.27 2.80
CA GLU A 49 -24.57 -2.35 3.81
C GLU A 49 -24.26 -3.74 3.24
N ARG A 50 -24.69 -4.03 2.01
CA ARG A 50 -24.42 -5.30 1.31
C ARG A 50 -22.93 -5.58 1.07
N PHE A 51 -22.07 -4.57 1.21
CA PHE A 51 -20.62 -4.71 1.08
C PHE A 51 -20.02 -5.50 2.25
N PHE A 52 -20.61 -5.41 3.45
CA PHE A 52 -20.17 -6.18 4.60
C PHE A 52 -20.40 -7.68 4.37
N GLY A 53 -19.36 -8.49 4.58
CA GLY A 53 -19.38 -9.92 4.31
C GLY A 53 -19.26 -10.28 2.82
N SER A 54 -19.17 -9.29 1.93
CA SER A 54 -18.95 -9.52 0.51
C SER A 54 -17.51 -9.97 0.20
N ARG A 55 -17.28 -10.34 -1.06
CA ARG A 55 -15.95 -10.60 -1.63
C ARG A 55 -15.55 -9.52 -2.63
N GLU A 56 -16.07 -8.31 -2.46
CA GLU A 56 -15.72 -7.17 -3.30
C GLU A 56 -14.30 -6.69 -2.95
N TRP A 57 -13.56 -6.24 -3.97
CA TRP A 57 -12.22 -5.70 -3.83
C TRP A 57 -12.27 -4.27 -3.28
N ILE A 58 -11.14 -3.80 -2.74
CA ILE A 58 -10.93 -2.40 -2.34
C ILE A 58 -9.69 -1.85 -3.05
N GLY A 59 -9.70 -0.55 -3.34
CA GLY A 59 -8.60 0.16 -3.96
C GLY A 59 -7.90 1.12 -3.01
N THR A 60 -7.10 1.99 -3.62
CA THR A 60 -6.30 3.01 -2.92
C THR A 60 -7.18 3.99 -2.13
N LEU A 61 -8.35 4.35 -2.65
CA LEU A 61 -9.22 5.33 -2.00
C LEU A 61 -9.87 4.76 -0.73
N GLU A 62 -10.42 3.54 -0.81
CA GLU A 62 -10.97 2.86 0.37
C GLU A 62 -9.90 2.63 1.44
N ALA A 63 -8.66 2.31 1.04
CA ALA A 63 -7.55 2.20 1.98
C ALA A 63 -7.28 3.51 2.74
N ILE A 64 -7.34 4.66 2.05
CA ILE A 64 -7.16 5.97 2.69
C ILE A 64 -8.25 6.22 3.73
N TYR A 65 -9.52 5.97 3.37
CA TYR A 65 -10.63 6.16 4.29
C TYR A 65 -10.52 5.29 5.55
N VAL A 66 -10.09 4.04 5.38
CA VAL A 66 -9.90 3.12 6.51
C VAL A 66 -8.73 3.56 7.39
N ILE A 67 -7.62 4.00 6.78
CA ILE A 67 -6.45 4.50 7.52
C ILE A 67 -6.81 5.74 8.34
N ASP A 68 -7.50 6.69 7.71
CA ASP A 68 -7.96 7.93 8.35
C ASP A 68 -8.90 7.61 9.53
N THR A 69 -9.93 6.78 9.28
CA THR A 69 -10.95 6.45 10.28
C THR A 69 -10.38 5.67 11.47
N LEU A 70 -9.53 4.66 11.22
CA LEU A 70 -9.07 3.76 12.28
C LEU A 70 -7.84 4.27 13.02
N TYR A 71 -6.98 5.07 12.38
CA TYR A 71 -5.68 5.47 12.92
C TYR A 71 -5.48 6.97 13.05
N ASP A 72 -6.41 7.81 12.57
CA ASP A 72 -6.23 9.27 12.48
C ASP A 72 -4.93 9.63 11.73
N VAL A 73 -4.73 8.98 10.58
CA VAL A 73 -3.56 9.15 9.72
C VAL A 73 -4.01 9.67 8.36
N SER A 74 -3.60 10.90 8.04
CA SER A 74 -3.79 11.45 6.71
C SER A 74 -2.89 10.76 5.68
N CYS A 75 -3.42 10.54 4.49
CA CYS A 75 -2.69 9.96 3.37
C CYS A 75 -2.66 10.93 2.19
N LYS A 76 -1.52 11.03 1.51
CA LYS A 76 -1.42 11.73 0.22
C LYS A 76 -1.74 10.76 -0.91
N VAL A 77 -2.46 11.22 -1.93
CA VAL A 77 -2.69 10.47 -3.16
C VAL A 77 -1.72 10.98 -4.22
N LEU A 78 -0.97 10.06 -4.82
CA LEU A 78 -0.21 10.32 -6.05
C LEU A 78 -0.88 9.56 -7.19
N HIS A 79 -1.48 10.32 -8.11
CA HIS A 79 -2.10 9.79 -9.32
C HIS A 79 -1.12 9.84 -10.48
N ILE A 80 -0.90 8.70 -11.12
CA ILE A 80 -0.06 8.56 -12.32
C ILE A 80 -1.00 8.16 -13.46
N ALA A 81 -1.17 9.06 -14.43
CA ALA A 81 -2.05 8.86 -15.56
C ALA A 81 -1.47 7.81 -16.54
N ARG A 82 -2.33 7.19 -17.36
CA ARG A 82 -1.91 6.20 -18.39
C ARG A 82 -0.85 6.72 -19.36
N SER A 83 -0.88 8.02 -19.65
CA SER A 83 0.07 8.67 -20.56
C SER A 83 1.34 9.13 -19.86
N ASP A 84 1.50 8.82 -18.58
CA ASP A 84 2.60 9.28 -17.75
C ASP A 84 3.44 8.11 -17.24
N SER A 85 4.68 8.40 -16.89
CA SER A 85 5.62 7.39 -16.42
C SER A 85 5.86 7.54 -14.92
N ILE A 86 5.90 6.42 -14.21
CA ILE A 86 6.29 6.36 -12.79
C ILE A 86 7.66 7.00 -12.58
N ALA A 87 8.58 6.88 -13.55
CA ALA A 87 9.92 7.48 -13.48
C ALA A 87 9.89 9.00 -13.26
N LYS A 88 8.90 9.71 -13.82
CA LYS A 88 8.77 11.17 -13.63
C LYS A 88 8.42 11.58 -12.20
N HIS A 89 7.90 10.64 -11.42
CA HIS A 89 7.53 10.84 -10.02
C HIS A 89 8.58 10.29 -9.04
N ALA A 90 9.75 9.87 -9.55
CA ALA A 90 10.81 9.28 -8.74
C ALA A 90 11.27 10.20 -7.60
N ASP A 91 11.45 11.50 -7.87
CA ASP A 91 11.81 12.48 -6.84
C ASP A 91 10.74 12.56 -5.74
N THR A 92 9.46 12.59 -6.10
CA THR A 92 8.36 12.64 -5.12
C THR A 92 8.32 11.37 -4.25
N LEU A 93 8.60 10.21 -4.86
CA LEU A 93 8.65 8.94 -4.14
C LEU A 93 9.88 8.86 -3.23
N ARG A 94 11.05 9.28 -3.71
CA ARG A 94 12.28 9.36 -2.90
C ARG A 94 12.07 10.25 -1.69
N ASP A 95 11.59 11.48 -1.89
CA ASP A 95 11.35 12.44 -0.83
C ASP A 95 10.34 11.89 0.20
N TYR A 96 9.33 11.13 -0.25
CA TYR A 96 8.42 10.43 0.65
C TYR A 96 9.12 9.36 1.51
N PHE A 97 9.94 8.49 0.91
CA PHE A 97 10.65 7.45 1.66
C PHE A 97 11.69 8.05 2.61
N GLU A 98 12.36 9.13 2.23
CA GLU A 98 13.30 9.86 3.09
C GLU A 98 12.60 10.55 4.27
N GLN A 99 11.41 11.11 4.06
CA GLN A 99 10.69 11.85 5.10
C GLN A 99 9.87 10.95 6.02
N TYR A 100 9.28 9.87 5.49
CA TYR A 100 8.31 9.04 6.20
C TYR A 100 8.76 7.59 6.36
N GLY A 101 9.50 7.02 5.40
CA GLY A 101 9.91 5.59 5.40
C GLY A 101 8.73 4.61 5.32
N GLY A 102 7.55 5.09 4.91
CA GLY A 102 6.28 4.37 4.95
C GLY A 102 6.12 3.28 3.90
N LEU A 103 5.08 2.48 4.04
CA LEU A 103 4.65 1.53 3.02
C LEU A 103 3.53 2.15 2.17
N ILE A 104 3.69 2.15 0.85
CA ILE A 104 2.73 2.71 -0.10
C ILE A 104 1.84 1.60 -0.66
N MET A 105 0.54 1.84 -0.76
CA MET A 105 -0.34 0.99 -1.58
C MET A 105 -0.36 1.54 -3.00
N MET A 106 -0.03 0.70 -3.98
CA MET A 106 -0.15 1.00 -5.40
C MET A 106 -1.27 0.14 -5.99
N GLY A 107 -2.34 0.80 -6.45
CA GLY A 107 -3.44 0.17 -7.16
C GLY A 107 -3.42 0.56 -8.64
N GLY A 108 -3.48 -0.43 -9.53
CA GLY A 108 -3.71 -0.24 -10.95
C GLY A 108 -5.12 -0.65 -11.36
N ASP A 109 -5.58 -0.13 -12.50
CA ASP A 109 -6.90 -0.44 -13.06
C ASP A 109 -6.90 -1.78 -13.80
N MET A 110 -5.84 -2.06 -14.55
CA MET A 110 -5.78 -3.26 -15.40
C MET A 110 -5.03 -4.44 -14.80
N ASP A 111 -4.24 -4.23 -13.75
CA ASP A 111 -3.46 -5.31 -13.14
C ASP A 111 -4.25 -6.10 -12.09
N ALA A 112 -5.47 -5.67 -11.73
CA ALA A 112 -6.36 -6.28 -10.74
C ALA A 112 -5.66 -6.68 -9.42
N ALA A 113 -4.52 -6.05 -9.13
CA ALA A 113 -3.55 -6.49 -8.15
C ALA A 113 -2.94 -5.28 -7.47
N SER A 114 -3.41 -5.00 -6.25
CA SER A 114 -2.70 -4.06 -5.38
C SER A 114 -1.32 -4.61 -5.03
N LYS A 115 -0.36 -3.69 -4.88
CA LYS A 115 1.01 -4.00 -4.48
C LYS A 115 1.42 -3.06 -3.35
N GLY A 116 2.21 -3.56 -2.41
CA GLY A 116 2.92 -2.71 -1.48
C GLY A 116 4.20 -2.20 -2.13
N ILE A 117 4.52 -0.91 -2.01
CA ILE A 117 5.81 -0.36 -2.43
C ILE A 117 6.57 0.06 -1.17
N ALA A 118 7.67 -0.62 -0.90
CA ALA A 118 8.45 -0.48 0.33
C ALA A 118 9.75 0.33 0.15
N GLY A 119 10.05 0.75 -1.09
CA GLY A 119 11.24 1.55 -1.37
C GLY A 119 11.37 1.92 -2.83
N ILE A 120 12.31 2.81 -3.09
CA ILE A 120 12.71 3.27 -4.42
C ILE A 120 14.23 3.23 -4.55
N HIS A 121 14.72 2.90 -5.74
CA HIS A 121 16.12 3.00 -6.11
C HIS A 121 16.24 3.65 -7.48
N VAL A 122 17.15 4.61 -7.61
CA VAL A 122 17.51 5.24 -8.89
C VAL A 122 18.96 4.87 -9.17
N SER A 123 19.20 4.22 -10.30
CA SER A 123 20.54 3.77 -10.68
C SER A 123 21.40 4.95 -11.16
N VAL A 124 22.70 4.69 -11.36
CA VAL A 124 23.63 5.66 -11.95
C VAL A 124 23.17 6.08 -13.36
N ASP A 125 22.60 5.14 -14.12
CA ASP A 125 22.09 5.33 -15.48
C ASP A 125 20.68 5.96 -15.50
N GLN A 126 20.17 6.44 -14.36
CA GLN A 126 18.83 7.02 -14.19
C GLN A 126 17.67 6.04 -14.38
N ASP A 127 17.93 4.74 -14.31
CA ASP A 127 16.87 3.73 -14.26
C ASP A 127 16.20 3.74 -12.88
N VAL A 128 14.86 3.70 -12.86
CA VAL A 128 14.07 3.73 -11.63
C VAL A 128 13.53 2.35 -11.30
N TYR A 129 13.67 1.95 -10.05
CA TYR A 129 13.20 0.68 -9.51
C TYR A 129 12.34 0.90 -8.28
N LEU A 130 11.29 0.10 -8.14
CA LEU A 130 10.44 0.06 -6.95
C LEU A 130 10.62 -1.29 -6.24
N LEU A 131 10.72 -1.27 -4.91
CA LEU A 131 10.70 -2.49 -4.09
C LEU A 131 9.26 -2.91 -3.87
N VAL A 132 8.82 -3.89 -4.66
CA VAL A 132 7.45 -4.41 -4.68
C VAL A 132 7.29 -5.50 -3.63
N VAL A 133 6.19 -5.42 -2.87
CA VAL A 133 5.70 -6.44 -1.95
C VAL A 133 4.37 -6.96 -2.48
N ASP A 134 4.39 -8.22 -2.94
CA ASP A 134 3.24 -8.89 -3.53
C ASP A 134 2.35 -9.56 -2.46
N PRO A 135 1.08 -9.13 -2.31
CA PRO A 135 0.15 -9.69 -1.32
C PRO A 135 -0.45 -11.05 -1.70
N HIS A 136 -0.12 -11.64 -2.85
CA HIS A 136 -0.73 -12.88 -3.34
C HIS A 136 -0.10 -14.16 -2.80
N PHE A 137 0.88 -14.06 -1.90
CA PHE A 137 1.47 -15.24 -1.27
C PHE A 137 0.40 -16.10 -0.57
N VAL A 138 0.36 -17.38 -0.91
CA VAL A 138 -0.51 -18.37 -0.26
C VAL A 138 0.34 -19.38 0.50
N GLY A 139 0.12 -19.45 1.81
CA GLY A 139 0.77 -20.41 2.69
C GLY A 139 1.33 -19.73 3.93
N ARG A 140 2.35 -20.35 4.53
CA ARG A 140 3.09 -19.80 5.66
C ARG A 140 4.55 -19.61 5.27
N ILE A 141 5.02 -18.38 5.33
CA ILE A 141 6.44 -18.05 5.15
C ILE A 141 7.20 -18.64 6.33
N LYS A 142 8.24 -19.43 6.07
CA LYS A 142 9.08 -20.02 7.13
C LYS A 142 10.30 -19.17 7.41
N THR A 143 10.86 -18.53 6.39
CA THR A 143 12.06 -17.69 6.50
C THR A 143 11.93 -16.47 5.60
N LYS A 144 12.67 -15.39 5.91
CA LYS A 144 12.67 -14.17 5.08
C LYS A 144 13.26 -14.42 3.69
N GLU A 145 14.14 -15.42 3.57
CA GLU A 145 14.77 -15.86 2.32
C GLU A 145 13.73 -16.31 1.28
N GLU A 146 12.66 -16.96 1.74
CA GLU A 146 11.59 -17.41 0.86
C GLU A 146 10.86 -16.25 0.17
N LEU A 147 10.81 -15.06 0.79
CA LEU A 147 10.12 -13.91 0.22
C LEU A 147 10.80 -13.40 -1.06
N TYR A 148 12.11 -13.24 -1.03
CA TYR A 148 12.85 -12.75 -2.20
C TYR A 148 13.22 -13.87 -3.17
N THR A 149 13.47 -15.10 -2.70
CA THR A 149 13.74 -16.25 -3.59
C THR A 149 12.52 -16.63 -4.43
N LYS A 150 11.31 -16.44 -3.90
CA LYS A 150 10.05 -16.68 -4.63
C LYS A 150 9.46 -15.40 -5.24
N GLU A 151 10.24 -14.31 -5.29
CA GLU A 151 9.85 -13.05 -5.93
C GLU A 151 8.61 -12.32 -5.34
N TYR A 152 8.19 -12.65 -4.11
CA TYR A 152 7.10 -11.90 -3.44
C TYR A 152 7.59 -10.56 -2.89
N VAL A 153 8.89 -10.42 -2.68
CA VAL A 153 9.53 -9.13 -2.39
C VAL A 153 10.69 -8.97 -3.37
N LYS A 154 10.58 -8.03 -4.31
CA LYS A 154 11.60 -7.83 -5.36
C LYS A 154 11.70 -6.38 -5.81
N TRP A 155 12.89 -6.01 -6.28
CA TRP A 155 13.07 -4.80 -7.08
C TRP A 155 12.52 -5.04 -8.49
N GLN A 156 11.63 -4.16 -8.92
CA GLN A 156 11.05 -4.19 -10.25
C GLN A 156 11.33 -2.87 -10.95
N LYS A 157 11.80 -2.93 -12.20
CA LYS A 157 12.04 -1.74 -13.01
C LYS A 157 10.71 -1.09 -13.34
N VAL A 158 10.62 0.25 -13.32
CA VAL A 158 9.34 0.94 -13.52
C VAL A 158 8.75 0.72 -14.91
N GLU A 159 9.58 0.46 -15.91
CA GLU A 159 9.15 0.13 -17.29
C GLU A 159 8.57 -1.29 -17.41
N ASP A 160 8.77 -2.16 -16.42
CA ASP A 160 8.15 -3.50 -16.39
C ASP A 160 6.71 -3.46 -15.84
N PHE A 161 6.23 -2.29 -15.40
CA PHE A 161 4.83 -2.11 -15.02
C PHE A 161 3.95 -1.96 -16.27
N VAL A 162 2.64 -2.12 -16.11
CA VAL A 162 1.71 -2.15 -17.26
C VAL A 162 1.51 -0.73 -17.80
N ASP A 163 2.16 -0.42 -18.93
CA ASP A 163 2.13 0.89 -19.62
C ASP A 163 0.73 1.43 -19.97
N SER A 164 -0.29 0.57 -20.00
CA SER A 164 -1.66 0.95 -20.35
C SER A 164 -2.58 1.16 -19.13
N SER A 165 -2.04 1.07 -17.91
CA SER A 165 -2.77 1.31 -16.67
C SER A 165 -2.54 2.72 -16.15
N PHE A 166 -3.51 3.29 -15.43
CA PHE A 166 -3.20 4.35 -14.47
C PHE A 166 -2.83 3.72 -13.14
N TYR A 167 -2.14 4.47 -12.28
CA TYR A 167 -1.81 4.05 -10.93
C TYR A 167 -2.22 5.10 -9.90
N ASN A 168 -2.86 4.64 -8.83
CA ASN A 168 -3.13 5.44 -7.65
C ASN A 168 -2.28 4.93 -6.49
N LEU A 169 -1.41 5.79 -5.97
CA LEU A 169 -0.55 5.48 -4.84
C LEU A 169 -1.10 6.17 -3.59
N CYS A 170 -1.33 5.41 -2.52
CA CYS A 170 -1.66 5.93 -1.18
C CYS A 170 -0.38 6.01 -0.36
N LEU A 171 -0.03 7.22 0.06
CA LEU A 171 1.18 7.56 0.82
C LEU A 171 0.77 7.98 2.26
N PRO A 172 0.76 7.06 3.24
CA PRO A 172 0.46 7.40 4.64
C PRO A 172 1.49 8.36 5.21
N MET A 173 1.04 9.42 5.89
CA MET A 173 1.89 10.48 6.43
C MET A 173 2.17 10.27 7.93
N VAL A 174 2.78 9.13 8.26
CA VAL A 174 3.35 8.86 9.59
C VAL A 174 4.86 8.79 9.43
N LYS A 175 5.65 9.27 10.40
CA LYS A 175 7.12 9.18 10.32
C LYS A 175 7.59 7.85 10.92
N SER A 176 8.56 7.21 10.26
CA SER A 176 9.32 6.12 10.86
C SER A 176 9.96 6.56 12.17
N ARG A 177 9.92 5.72 13.20
CA ARG A 177 10.59 6.00 14.48
C ARG A 177 12.10 6.15 14.32
N GLU A 178 12.69 5.40 13.38
CA GLU A 178 14.13 5.47 13.09
C GLU A 178 14.53 6.78 12.41
N LEU A 179 13.62 7.43 11.66
CA LEU A 179 13.83 8.75 11.04
C LEU A 179 13.49 9.91 11.98
N ALA A 180 12.77 9.64 13.06
CA ALA A 180 12.36 10.63 14.06
C ALA A 180 13.32 10.71 15.27
N ALA A 181 14.26 9.76 15.39
CA ALA A 181 15.31 9.70 16.40
C ALA A 181 16.59 10.40 15.91
#